data_AF-D7N6V3-F1
#
_entry.id   AF-D7N6V3-F1
#
_cell.length_a   1.000
_cell.length_b   1.000
_cell.length_c   1.000
_cell.angle_alpha   90.00
_cell.angle_beta   90.00
_cell.angle_gamma   90.00
#
_symmetry.space_group_name_H-M   'P 1'
#
loop_
_entity.id
_entity.type
_entity.pdbx_description
1 polymer ?
#
loop_
_entity_poly.entity_id
_entity_poly.type
_entity_poly.pdbx_seq_one_letter_code
_entity_poly.pdbx_strand_id
1 'polypeptide(L)'
;MQTIIISIVTSLIASLIFWLFFTKFPEVIKYKKMRPIIEYDICNISTNILFFLQMAYDNRGMRPSVDQVKIKANVVDESEYRLMLQNKCLNESYLYDENKDNMIPIGDELERLSNNICKGIEDLSFYHRFMSSSEILLLKKIKVTITSYSYLDQAGSKSGDKVFFPADPTISYMSNNFKIINNYYFDLNKIIFKFKYLDKDLNGFVNDFNFEKSRIFYELGYYKKAHECALKISDNNRKNGQIFMCLFKLTKIDESLFYLEKYLKTTNLELIYIRSTFKDSYDNTKVLNKLYLCRNKNEVDELLEYFHTERQLKGNIISELYRLRTFYEEKIKR
;
A
#
# COMPACT_ATOMS: atom_id res chain seq x y z
N MET A 1 -10.84 52.43 43.00
CA MET A 1 -9.78 51.60 42.38
C MET A 1 -10.13 50.12 42.38
N GLN A 2 -10.47 49.52 43.54
CA GLN A 2 -10.93 48.12 43.64
C GLN A 2 -12.15 47.78 42.75
N THR A 3 -13.17 48.64 42.69
CA THR A 3 -14.37 48.42 41.86
C THR A 3 -14.05 48.36 40.36
N ILE A 4 -13.11 49.19 39.90
CA ILE A 4 -12.66 49.21 38.50
C ILE A 4 -11.90 47.92 38.17
N ILE A 5 -11.03 47.46 39.07
CA ILE A 5 -10.29 46.21 38.91
C ILE A 5 -11.25 45.01 38.86
N ILE A 6 -12.25 44.97 39.75
CA ILE A 6 -13.26 43.92 39.77
C ILE A 6 -14.04 43.89 38.44
N SER A 7 -14.48 45.04 37.92
CA SER A 7 -15.21 45.13 36.64
C SER A 7 -14.36 44.71 35.43
N ILE A 8 -13.05 45.01 35.43
CA ILE A 8 -12.14 44.57 34.37
C ILE A 8 -11.96 43.05 34.42
N VAL A 9 -11.74 42.49 35.61
CA VAL A 9 -11.55 41.04 35.80
C VAL A 9 -12.83 40.28 35.43
N THR A 10 -14.01 40.74 35.86
CA THR A 10 -15.28 40.09 35.49
C THR A 10 -15.56 40.19 34.00
N SER A 11 -15.23 41.31 33.34
CA SER A 11 -15.34 41.45 31.88
C SER A 11 -14.40 40.48 31.14
N LEU A 12 -13.17 40.30 31.60
CA LEU A 12 -12.22 39.33 31.03
C LEU A 12 -12.72 37.88 31.20
N ILE A 13 -13.21 37.53 32.39
CA ILE A 13 -13.78 36.21 32.66
C ILE A 13 -15.01 35.98 31.78
N ALA A 14 -15.92 36.96 31.68
CA ALA A 14 -17.09 36.87 30.82
C ALA A 14 -16.69 36.69 29.35
N SER A 15 -15.74 37.46 28.84
CA SER A 15 -15.22 37.35 27.46
C SER A 15 -14.64 35.96 27.18
N LEU A 16 -13.89 35.41 28.13
CA LEU A 16 -13.34 34.05 28.04
C LEU A 16 -14.45 33.00 27.99
N ILE A 17 -15.46 33.12 28.86
CA ILE A 17 -16.63 32.22 28.87
C ILE A 17 -17.39 32.31 27.55
N PHE A 18 -17.65 33.53 27.05
CA PHE A 18 -18.32 33.74 25.76
C PHE A 18 -17.53 33.11 24.61
N TRP A 19 -16.22 33.34 24.53
CA TRP A 19 -15.38 32.72 23.51
C TRP A 19 -15.38 31.19 23.60
N LEU A 20 -15.35 30.63 24.81
CA LEU A 20 -15.40 29.18 25.00
C LEU A 20 -16.72 28.58 24.50
N PHE A 21 -17.86 29.15 24.90
CA PHE A 21 -19.18 28.58 24.60
C PHE A 21 -19.67 28.88 23.18
N PHE A 22 -19.37 30.06 22.64
CA PHE A 22 -19.89 30.47 21.34
C PHE A 22 -18.91 30.26 20.19
N THR A 23 -17.61 30.14 20.47
CA THR A 23 -16.60 29.92 19.43
C THR A 23 -15.96 28.55 19.57
N LYS A 24 -15.27 28.29 20.68
CA LYS A 24 -14.41 27.11 20.82
C LYS A 24 -15.21 25.80 20.82
N PHE A 25 -16.28 25.73 21.60
CA PHE A 25 -17.09 24.51 21.72
C PHE A 25 -17.83 24.15 20.41
N PRO A 26 -18.51 25.09 19.72
CA PRO A 26 -19.09 24.83 18.41
C PRO A 26 -18.06 24.43 17.36
N GLU A 27 -16.87 25.03 17.35
CA GLU A 27 -15.78 24.63 16.44
C GLU A 27 -15.32 23.19 16.69
N VAL A 28 -15.15 22.79 17.95
CA VAL A 28 -14.79 21.41 18.29
C VAL A 28 -15.87 20.43 17.84
N ILE A 29 -17.14 20.77 18.00
CA ILE A 29 -18.25 19.93 17.51
C ILE A 29 -18.20 19.81 15.98
N LYS A 30 -18.05 20.94 15.27
CA LYS A 30 -17.93 20.94 13.80
C LYS A 30 -16.74 20.11 13.34
N TYR A 31 -15.58 20.28 13.97
CA TYR A 31 -14.39 19.51 13.70
C TYR A 31 -14.65 18.00 13.84
N LYS A 32 -15.21 17.57 14.98
CA LYS A 32 -15.53 16.15 15.22
C LYS A 32 -16.55 15.58 14.23
N LYS A 33 -17.49 16.39 13.72
CA LYS A 33 -18.46 15.97 12.71
C LYS A 33 -17.84 15.85 11.32
N MET A 34 -16.88 16.70 10.97
CA MET A 34 -16.25 16.71 9.64
C MET A 34 -15.11 15.68 9.52
N ARG A 35 -14.40 15.39 10.61
CA ARG A 35 -13.26 14.45 10.59
C ARG A 35 -13.57 13.04 10.06
N PRO A 36 -14.70 12.39 10.39
CA PRO A 36 -15.03 11.08 9.82
C PRO A 36 -15.02 11.06 8.29
N ILE A 37 -15.58 12.09 7.66
CA ILE A 37 -15.65 12.25 6.20
C ILE A 37 -14.23 12.41 5.64
N ILE A 38 -13.47 13.34 6.22
CA ILE A 38 -12.08 13.61 5.79
C ILE A 38 -11.19 12.38 5.95
N GLU A 39 -11.29 11.67 7.08
CA GLU A 39 -10.49 10.48 7.36
C GLU A 39 -10.86 9.31 6.43
N TYR A 40 -12.15 9.18 6.07
CA TYR A 40 -12.62 8.24 5.06
C TYR A 40 -12.05 8.57 3.68
N ASP A 41 -12.17 9.82 3.23
CA ASP A 41 -11.68 10.24 1.91
C ASP A 41 -10.16 10.08 1.78
N ILE A 42 -9.40 10.40 2.85
CA ILE A 42 -7.95 10.13 2.89
C ILE A 42 -7.64 8.63 2.79
N CYS A 43 -8.42 7.76 3.45
CA CYS A 43 -8.27 6.31 3.31
C CYS A 43 -8.58 5.84 1.87
N ASN A 44 -9.58 6.42 1.22
CA ASN A 44 -9.92 6.12 -0.17
C ASN A 44 -8.81 6.56 -1.13
N ILE A 45 -8.25 7.77 -0.94
CA ILE A 45 -7.07 8.26 -1.69
C ILE A 45 -5.89 7.29 -1.50
N SER A 46 -5.60 6.91 -0.25
CA SER A 46 -4.55 5.93 0.08
C SER A 46 -4.75 4.60 -0.66
N THR A 47 -6.00 4.12 -0.74
CA THR A 47 -6.32 2.87 -1.46
C THR A 47 -6.04 3.00 -2.97
N ASN A 48 -6.43 4.11 -3.59
CA ASN A 48 -6.11 4.35 -5.01
C ASN A 48 -4.60 4.48 -5.25
N ILE A 49 -3.85 5.10 -4.34
CA ILE A 49 -2.37 5.18 -4.44
C ILE A 49 -1.74 3.78 -4.37
N LEU A 50 -2.24 2.90 -3.48
CA LEU A 50 -1.76 1.52 -3.42
C LEU A 50 -1.97 0.80 -4.75
N PHE A 51 -3.15 0.93 -5.35
CA PHE A 51 -3.44 0.31 -6.64
C PHE A 51 -2.59 0.91 -7.76
N PHE A 52 -2.33 2.22 -7.74
CA PHE A 52 -1.43 2.87 -8.69
C PHE A 52 -0.02 2.26 -8.61
N LEU A 53 0.56 2.19 -7.41
CA LEU A 53 1.91 1.63 -7.19
C LEU A 53 1.98 0.13 -7.55
N GLN A 54 0.89 -0.59 -7.31
CA GLN A 54 0.76 -2.01 -7.61
C GLN A 54 0.78 -2.30 -9.12
N MET A 55 0.44 -1.35 -9.98
CA MET A 55 0.49 -1.55 -11.44
C MET A 55 1.87 -1.94 -11.95
N ALA A 56 2.95 -1.51 -11.29
CA ALA A 56 4.30 -1.95 -11.62
C ALA A 56 4.47 -3.49 -11.50
N TYR A 57 3.78 -4.09 -10.53
CA TYR A 57 3.89 -5.51 -10.17
C TYR A 57 2.86 -6.40 -10.86
N ASP A 58 1.90 -5.83 -11.58
CA ASP A 58 0.90 -6.61 -12.29
C ASP A 58 1.53 -7.30 -13.50
N ASN A 59 1.60 -8.62 -13.49
CA ASN A 59 2.27 -9.42 -14.51
C ASN A 59 1.37 -10.58 -14.90
N ARG A 60 1.42 -11.00 -16.17
CA ARG A 60 0.60 -12.11 -16.66
C ARG A 60 0.84 -13.35 -15.80
N GLY A 61 -0.23 -13.86 -15.17
CA GLY A 61 -0.19 -15.06 -14.33
C GLY A 61 0.25 -14.87 -12.87
N MET A 62 0.67 -13.68 -12.45
CA MET A 62 0.91 -13.38 -11.03
C MET A 62 -0.19 -12.49 -10.47
N ARG A 63 -0.72 -12.85 -9.29
CA ARG A 63 -1.62 -11.94 -8.57
C ARG A 63 -0.80 -10.82 -7.93
N PRO A 64 -1.09 -9.56 -8.20
CA PRO A 64 -0.34 -8.44 -7.63
C PRO A 64 -0.50 -8.28 -6.10
N SER A 65 -1.37 -9.08 -5.45
CA SER A 65 -1.55 -9.12 -3.99
C SER A 65 -0.29 -9.51 -3.21
N VAL A 66 0.71 -10.13 -3.84
CA VAL A 66 1.90 -10.69 -3.17
C VAL A 66 2.84 -9.58 -2.65
N ASP A 67 2.89 -8.42 -3.30
CA ASP A 67 3.85 -7.35 -2.95
C ASP A 67 3.20 -6.09 -2.34
N GLN A 68 1.87 -6.05 -2.15
CA GLN A 68 1.18 -4.90 -1.54
C GLN A 68 1.72 -4.52 -0.14
N VAL A 69 2.09 -5.52 0.68
CA VAL A 69 2.63 -5.24 2.02
C VAL A 69 4.00 -4.60 1.94
N LYS A 70 4.82 -4.99 0.94
CA LYS A 70 6.13 -4.38 0.72
C LYS A 70 6.01 -2.93 0.25
N ILE A 71 5.04 -2.65 -0.63
CA ILE A 71 4.69 -1.28 -1.02
C ILE A 71 4.28 -0.48 0.22
N LYS A 72 3.32 -0.97 1.01
CA LYS A 72 2.89 -0.35 2.28
C LYS A 72 4.02 -0.14 3.28
N ALA A 73 5.00 -1.04 3.33
CA ALA A 73 6.16 -0.93 4.19
C ALA A 73 7.28 -0.05 3.60
N ASN A 74 7.15 0.39 2.35
CA ASN A 74 8.12 1.18 1.61
C ASN A 74 9.52 0.54 1.52
N VAL A 75 9.56 -0.80 1.52
CA VAL A 75 10.82 -1.57 1.37
C VAL A 75 11.22 -1.77 -0.09
N VAL A 76 10.31 -1.47 -1.02
CA VAL A 76 10.58 -1.44 -2.46
C VAL A 76 11.45 -0.23 -2.80
N ASP A 77 12.62 -0.46 -3.40
CA ASP A 77 13.51 0.60 -3.85
C ASP A 77 13.25 1.04 -5.31
N GLU A 78 13.95 2.08 -5.75
CA GLU A 78 13.82 2.58 -7.12
C GLU A 78 14.29 1.55 -8.17
N SER A 79 15.31 0.76 -7.86
CA SER A 79 15.86 -0.24 -8.78
C SER A 79 14.89 -1.40 -9.01
N GLU A 80 14.14 -1.77 -7.98
CA GLU A 80 13.06 -2.75 -8.05
C GLU A 80 11.90 -2.19 -8.89
N TYR A 81 11.46 -0.94 -8.66
CA TYR A 81 10.49 -0.30 -9.55
C TYR A 81 10.98 -0.24 -11.00
N ARG A 82 12.25 0.13 -11.23
CA ARG A 82 12.85 0.19 -12.57
C ARG A 82 12.82 -1.17 -13.26
N LEU A 83 13.04 -2.25 -12.54
CA LEU A 83 12.96 -3.62 -13.06
C LEU A 83 11.51 -4.02 -13.35
N MET A 84 10.58 -3.78 -12.42
CA MET A 84 9.18 -4.19 -12.55
C MET A 84 8.43 -3.44 -13.65
N LEU A 85 8.89 -2.24 -14.01
CA LEU A 85 8.36 -1.44 -15.10
C LEU A 85 8.93 -1.82 -16.49
N GLN A 86 9.90 -2.75 -16.59
CA GLN A 86 10.55 -3.11 -17.86
C GLN A 86 9.64 -3.78 -18.89
N ASN A 87 8.52 -4.34 -18.46
CA ASN A 87 7.53 -4.89 -19.38
C ASN A 87 6.25 -4.04 -19.43
N LYS A 88 6.26 -2.83 -18.86
CA LYS A 88 5.11 -1.94 -18.83
C LYS A 88 5.22 -0.88 -19.91
N CYS A 89 4.15 -0.64 -20.64
CA CYS A 89 4.04 0.46 -21.60
C CYS A 89 2.74 1.25 -21.39
N LEU A 90 2.62 2.40 -22.05
CA LEU A 90 1.46 3.27 -21.87
C LEU A 90 0.20 2.67 -22.52
N ASN A 91 0.25 2.32 -23.80
CA ASN A 91 -0.91 1.80 -24.52
C ASN A 91 -0.46 0.92 -25.69
N GLU A 92 -1.43 0.40 -26.44
CA GLU A 92 -1.18 -0.50 -27.58
C GLU A 92 -0.28 0.12 -28.66
N SER A 93 -0.21 1.46 -28.78
CA SER A 93 0.68 2.10 -29.76
C SER A 93 2.17 1.85 -29.49
N TYR A 94 2.53 1.44 -28.27
CA TYR A 94 3.89 1.07 -27.89
C TYR A 94 4.26 -0.39 -28.22
N LEU A 95 3.32 -1.17 -28.77
CA LEU A 95 3.50 -2.59 -29.11
C LEU A 95 3.99 -2.78 -30.56
N TYR A 96 5.11 -2.15 -30.91
CA TYR A 96 5.58 -2.10 -32.32
C TYR A 96 6.87 -2.88 -32.62
N ASP A 97 7.61 -3.35 -31.61
CA ASP A 97 8.89 -4.04 -31.84
C ASP A 97 8.85 -5.55 -31.52
N GLU A 98 10.00 -6.21 -31.63
CA GLU A 98 10.16 -7.66 -31.43
C GLU A 98 9.76 -8.14 -30.03
N ASN A 99 9.69 -7.25 -29.04
CA ASN A 99 9.31 -7.60 -27.68
C ASN A 99 7.83 -7.30 -27.36
N LYS A 100 7.03 -6.87 -28.34
CA LYS A 100 5.61 -6.49 -28.15
C LYS A 100 4.79 -7.51 -27.34
N ASP A 101 5.02 -8.81 -27.53
CA ASP A 101 4.22 -9.86 -26.87
C ASP A 101 4.52 -9.99 -25.38
N ASN A 102 5.68 -9.47 -24.94
CA ASN A 102 6.14 -9.42 -23.56
C ASN A 102 5.71 -8.13 -22.85
N MET A 103 5.21 -7.14 -23.59
CA MET A 103 4.80 -5.85 -23.03
C MET A 103 3.34 -5.88 -22.53
N ILE A 104 3.07 -5.06 -21.52
CA ILE A 104 1.77 -4.92 -20.86
C ILE A 104 1.39 -3.44 -20.85
N PRO A 105 0.38 -3.04 -21.63
CA PRO A 105 -0.21 -1.70 -21.57
C PRO A 105 -0.88 -1.45 -20.22
N ILE A 106 -0.51 -0.37 -19.53
CA ILE A 106 -1.10 0.01 -18.23
C ILE A 106 -1.46 1.50 -18.10
N GLY A 107 -1.23 2.31 -19.13
CA GLY A 107 -1.42 3.77 -19.11
C GLY A 107 -2.85 4.20 -18.82
N ASP A 108 -3.86 3.57 -19.43
CA ASP A 108 -5.27 3.89 -19.18
C ASP A 108 -5.65 3.70 -17.69
N GLU A 109 -5.13 2.65 -17.06
CA GLU A 109 -5.39 2.35 -15.65
C GLU A 109 -4.62 3.31 -14.73
N LEU A 110 -3.38 3.66 -15.06
CA LEU A 110 -2.62 4.70 -14.37
C LEU A 110 -3.32 6.06 -14.44
N GLU A 111 -3.84 6.43 -15.60
CA GLU A 111 -4.61 7.66 -15.82
C GLU A 111 -5.88 7.67 -14.96
N ARG A 112 -6.65 6.57 -15.00
CA ARG A 112 -7.87 6.43 -14.20
C ARG A 112 -7.60 6.57 -12.71
N LEU A 113 -6.58 5.88 -12.21
CA LEU A 113 -6.18 5.93 -10.80
C LEU A 113 -5.65 7.31 -10.40
N SER A 114 -4.82 7.92 -11.24
CA SER A 114 -4.31 9.29 -11.06
C SER A 114 -5.45 10.29 -10.94
N ASN A 115 -6.43 10.24 -11.86
CA ASN A 115 -7.60 11.12 -11.85
C ASN A 115 -8.46 10.93 -10.59
N ASN A 116 -8.68 9.69 -10.14
CA ASN A 116 -9.40 9.43 -8.89
C ASN A 116 -8.67 10.02 -7.67
N ILE A 117 -7.35 9.91 -7.63
CA ILE A 117 -6.51 10.48 -6.56
C ILE A 117 -6.59 12.00 -6.58
N CYS A 118 -6.41 12.62 -7.75
CA CYS A 118 -6.48 14.07 -7.91
C CYS A 118 -7.85 14.63 -7.52
N LYS A 119 -8.93 13.99 -7.98
CA LYS A 119 -10.30 14.37 -7.63
C LYS A 119 -10.54 14.28 -6.12
N GLY A 120 -10.16 13.17 -5.48
CA GLY A 120 -10.29 13.03 -4.02
C GLY A 120 -9.52 14.12 -3.25
N ILE A 121 -8.33 14.50 -3.73
CA ILE A 121 -7.53 15.59 -3.12
C ILE A 121 -8.21 16.96 -3.32
N GLU A 122 -8.82 17.20 -4.48
CA GLU A 122 -9.58 18.43 -4.76
C GLU A 122 -10.83 18.53 -3.90
N ASP A 123 -11.58 17.43 -3.76
CA ASP A 123 -12.76 17.36 -2.89
C ASP A 123 -12.39 17.64 -1.43
N LEU A 124 -11.23 17.17 -0.97
CA LEU A 124 -10.72 17.47 0.37
C LEU A 124 -10.34 18.95 0.58
N SER A 125 -10.07 19.71 -0.48
CA SER A 125 -9.70 21.12 -0.38
C SER A 125 -10.81 22.00 0.23
N PHE A 126 -12.07 21.60 0.04
CA PHE A 126 -13.23 22.25 0.68
C PHE A 126 -13.20 22.12 2.20
N TYR A 127 -12.50 21.11 2.74
CA TYR A 127 -12.40 20.80 4.15
C TYR A 127 -11.07 21.23 4.80
N HIS A 128 -10.24 22.03 4.11
CA HIS A 128 -8.90 22.42 4.58
C HIS A 128 -8.86 22.96 6.02
N ARG A 129 -9.91 23.66 6.49
CA ARG A 129 -10.00 24.18 7.87
C ARG A 129 -10.03 23.08 8.95
N PHE A 130 -10.36 21.86 8.58
CA PHE A 130 -10.45 20.70 9.47
C PHE A 130 -9.29 19.70 9.27
N MET A 131 -8.31 20.07 8.43
CA MET A 131 -7.13 19.28 8.13
C MET A 131 -5.89 19.89 8.77
N SER A 132 -4.90 19.05 9.07
CA SER A 132 -3.60 19.54 9.51
C SER A 132 -2.76 20.01 8.32
N SER A 133 -1.81 20.93 8.56
CA SER A 133 -0.90 21.39 7.52
C SER A 133 -0.06 20.25 6.92
N SER A 134 0.26 19.21 7.71
CA SER A 134 0.98 18.03 7.20
C SER A 134 0.12 17.18 6.28
N GLU A 135 -1.17 17.03 6.56
CA GLU A 135 -2.13 16.35 5.66
C GLU A 135 -2.20 17.11 4.33
N ILE A 136 -2.47 18.42 4.37
CA ILE A 136 -2.61 19.27 3.18
C ILE A 136 -1.34 19.24 2.33
N LEU A 137 -0.17 19.44 2.94
CA LEU A 137 1.10 19.49 2.23
C LEU A 137 1.42 18.14 1.57
N LEU A 138 1.17 17.03 2.26
CA LEU A 138 1.43 15.70 1.74
C LEU A 138 0.51 15.39 0.55
N LEU A 139 -0.79 15.67 0.67
CA LEU A 139 -1.74 15.47 -0.44
C LEU A 139 -1.37 16.34 -1.65
N LYS A 140 -0.95 17.60 -1.44
CA LYS A 140 -0.47 18.45 -2.53
C LYS A 140 0.76 17.86 -3.23
N LYS A 141 1.72 17.32 -2.47
CA LYS A 141 2.92 16.65 -3.02
C LYS A 141 2.51 15.42 -3.85
N ILE A 142 1.62 14.57 -3.32
CA ILE A 142 1.08 13.41 -4.03
C ILE A 142 0.45 13.83 -5.36
N LYS A 143 -0.45 14.83 -5.34
CA LYS A 143 -1.12 15.34 -6.54
C LYS A 143 -0.12 15.79 -7.61
N VAL A 144 0.87 16.60 -7.24
CA VAL A 144 1.86 17.10 -8.21
C VAL A 144 2.73 15.97 -8.78
N THR A 145 3.14 15.02 -7.94
CA THR A 145 4.00 13.93 -8.38
C THR A 145 3.26 12.92 -9.26
N ILE A 146 2.00 12.60 -8.96
CA ILE A 146 1.22 11.63 -9.76
C ILE A 146 0.79 12.19 -11.12
N THR A 147 0.79 13.51 -11.30
CA THR A 147 0.51 14.16 -12.59
C THR A 147 1.78 14.61 -13.32
N SER A 148 2.95 14.07 -12.95
CA SER A 148 4.23 14.49 -13.57
C SER A 148 4.42 13.94 -14.99
N TYR A 149 3.66 12.91 -15.37
CA TYR A 149 3.70 12.30 -16.70
C TYR A 149 2.30 12.25 -17.31
N SER A 150 2.26 12.24 -18.64
CA SER A 150 1.06 11.86 -19.40
C SER A 150 1.03 10.35 -19.55
N TYR A 151 -0.13 9.74 -19.25
CA TYR A 151 -0.30 8.30 -19.34
C TYR A 151 -0.97 7.85 -20.66
N LEU A 152 -1.42 8.82 -21.48
CA LEU A 152 -2.17 8.58 -22.72
C LEU A 152 -1.38 8.93 -24.00
N ASP A 153 -0.11 9.31 -23.86
CA ASP A 153 0.74 9.66 -25.00
C ASP A 153 0.80 8.50 -26.01
N GLN A 154 0.89 8.84 -27.29
CA GLN A 154 1.06 7.86 -28.37
C GLN A 154 2.54 7.67 -28.67
N ALA A 155 2.96 6.44 -28.98
CA ALA A 155 4.37 6.13 -29.22
C ALA A 155 4.93 6.83 -30.47
N GLY A 156 4.11 6.93 -31.51
CA GLY A 156 4.50 7.49 -32.80
C GLY A 156 4.48 9.02 -32.79
N SER A 157 5.64 9.64 -33.04
CA SER A 157 5.74 11.07 -33.30
C SER A 157 5.98 11.33 -34.79
N LYS A 158 5.15 12.19 -35.41
CA LYS A 158 5.30 12.55 -36.82
C LYS A 158 6.30 13.69 -36.96
N SER A 159 7.28 13.53 -37.85
CA SER A 159 8.15 14.62 -38.29
C SER A 159 8.27 14.53 -39.82
N GLY A 160 7.60 15.45 -40.50
CA GLY A 160 7.31 15.35 -41.95
C GLY A 160 6.49 14.10 -42.26
N ASP A 161 6.91 13.34 -43.28
CA ASP A 161 6.26 12.09 -43.71
C ASP A 161 6.73 10.84 -42.94
N LYS A 162 7.62 11.01 -41.94
CA LYS A 162 8.17 9.90 -41.17
C LYS A 162 7.54 9.83 -39.78
N VAL A 163 7.28 8.61 -39.32
CA VAL A 163 6.85 8.32 -37.95
C VAL A 163 8.04 7.78 -37.18
N PHE A 164 8.36 8.42 -36.07
CA PHE A 164 9.44 8.02 -35.17
C PHE A 164 8.84 7.40 -33.91
N PHE A 165 9.43 6.29 -33.49
CA PHE A 165 9.06 5.57 -32.28
C PHE A 165 10.21 5.67 -31.26
N PRO A 166 9.92 5.59 -29.95
CA PRO A 166 10.97 5.58 -28.94
C PRO A 166 11.91 4.37 -29.14
N ALA A 167 13.16 4.47 -28.69
CA ALA A 167 14.05 3.30 -28.73
C ALA A 167 13.62 2.23 -27.70
N ASP A 168 13.19 2.71 -26.52
CA ASP A 168 12.67 1.95 -25.40
C ASP A 168 11.16 2.27 -25.24
N PRO A 169 10.26 1.33 -25.56
CA PRO A 169 8.82 1.50 -25.41
C PRO A 169 8.32 1.34 -23.95
N THR A 170 9.23 1.04 -23.01
CA THR A 170 8.86 0.81 -21.61
C THR A 170 8.65 2.12 -20.86
N ILE A 171 7.94 2.04 -19.72
CA ILE A 171 7.81 3.16 -18.79
C ILE A 171 8.82 3.10 -17.65
N SER A 172 9.91 2.34 -17.81
CA SER A 172 10.92 2.16 -16.76
C SER A 172 11.61 3.46 -16.34
N TYR A 173 11.60 4.48 -17.21
CA TYR A 173 12.03 5.85 -16.90
C TYR A 173 11.21 6.54 -15.80
N MET A 174 10.01 6.03 -15.47
CA MET A 174 9.17 6.53 -14.38
C MET A 174 9.54 5.95 -12.99
N SER A 175 10.57 5.11 -12.88
CA SER A 175 10.94 4.41 -11.64
C SER A 175 11.10 5.33 -10.42
N ASN A 176 11.81 6.44 -10.60
CA ASN A 176 12.00 7.43 -9.53
C ASN A 176 10.67 8.04 -9.09
N ASN A 177 9.76 8.32 -10.03
CA ASN A 177 8.45 8.87 -9.73
C ASN A 177 7.60 7.87 -8.91
N PHE A 178 7.55 6.59 -9.30
CA PHE A 178 6.92 5.53 -8.50
C PHE A 178 7.51 5.44 -7.10
N LYS A 179 8.84 5.53 -6.96
CA LYS A 179 9.49 5.51 -5.65
C LYS A 179 9.13 6.73 -4.78
N ILE A 180 9.09 7.92 -5.37
CA ILE A 180 8.68 9.15 -4.66
C ILE A 180 7.22 9.04 -4.19
N ILE A 181 6.31 8.55 -5.05
CA ILE A 181 4.91 8.31 -4.69
C ILE A 181 4.84 7.28 -3.55
N ASN A 182 5.62 6.21 -3.59
CA ASN A 182 5.66 5.21 -2.52
C ASN A 182 6.14 5.79 -1.18
N ASN A 183 7.11 6.70 -1.20
CA ASN A 183 7.54 7.41 0.01
C ASN A 183 6.40 8.27 0.60
N TYR A 184 5.67 9.01 -0.25
CA TYR A 184 4.53 9.80 0.20
C TYR A 184 3.37 8.93 0.68
N TYR A 185 3.12 7.79 0.03
CA TYR A 185 2.16 6.78 0.45
C TYR A 185 2.46 6.25 1.85
N PHE A 186 3.73 5.95 2.12
CA PHE A 186 4.18 5.51 3.44
C PHE A 186 3.95 6.57 4.51
N ASP A 187 4.25 7.84 4.22
CA ASP A 187 4.00 8.94 5.13
C ASP A 187 2.49 9.19 5.35
N LEU A 188 1.66 8.97 4.32
CA LEU A 188 0.21 9.07 4.41
C LEU A 188 -0.34 7.98 5.34
N ASN A 189 0.15 6.74 5.21
CA ASN A 189 -0.24 5.65 6.10
C ASN A 189 0.13 5.93 7.57
N LYS A 190 1.26 6.59 7.85
CA LYS A 190 1.60 7.03 9.22
C LYS A 190 0.60 8.02 9.79
N ILE A 191 -0.01 8.86 8.95
CA ILE A 191 -1.08 9.78 9.33
C ILE A 191 -2.37 8.98 9.59
N ILE A 192 -2.77 8.12 8.63
CA ILE A 192 -3.98 7.29 8.72
C ILE A 192 -3.99 6.46 10.01
N PHE A 193 -2.85 5.89 10.38
CA PHE A 193 -2.69 5.11 11.60
C PHE A 193 -2.89 5.86 12.92
N LYS A 194 -3.05 7.18 12.87
CA LYS A 194 -3.37 8.06 14.01
C LYS A 194 -4.82 8.58 13.98
N PHE A 195 -5.59 8.23 12.96
CA PHE A 195 -7.01 8.59 12.84
C PHE A 195 -7.83 8.05 14.01
N LYS A 196 -8.83 8.82 14.43
CA LYS A 196 -9.62 8.58 15.64
C LYS A 196 -11.12 8.53 15.38
N TYR A 197 -11.56 9.07 14.25
CA TYR A 197 -12.96 9.32 13.93
C TYR A 197 -13.47 8.45 12.78
N LEU A 198 -12.70 7.44 12.39
CA LEU A 198 -13.10 6.48 11.37
C LEU A 198 -14.39 5.78 11.78
N ASP A 199 -15.42 6.07 11.01
CA ASP A 199 -16.70 5.40 11.13
C ASP A 199 -16.57 3.97 10.59
N LYS A 200 -17.00 2.99 11.40
CA LYS A 200 -16.94 1.57 11.05
C LYS A 200 -17.94 1.20 9.95
N ASP A 201 -19.04 1.94 9.84
CA ASP A 201 -20.12 1.66 8.91
C ASP A 201 -19.80 2.23 7.51
N LEU A 202 -19.09 3.36 7.44
CA LEU A 202 -18.59 3.93 6.18
C LEU A 202 -17.39 3.16 5.63
N ASN A 203 -16.48 2.70 6.50
CA ASN A 203 -15.33 1.90 6.12
C ASN A 203 -15.71 0.42 6.10
N GLY A 204 -16.56 -0.01 5.15
CA GLY A 204 -17.06 -1.39 5.01
C GLY A 204 -16.00 -2.52 5.05
N PHE A 205 -14.72 -2.17 5.04
CA PHE A 205 -13.61 -2.98 5.50
C PHE A 205 -13.15 -2.54 6.90
N VAL A 206 -13.44 -3.36 7.92
CA VAL A 206 -12.87 -3.25 9.27
C VAL A 206 -11.34 -3.27 9.16
N ASN A 207 -10.74 -2.10 8.99
CA ASN A 207 -9.31 -1.92 8.94
C ASN A 207 -8.79 -2.02 10.37
N ASP A 208 -8.47 -3.25 10.78
CA ASP A 208 -7.69 -3.45 11.98
C ASP A 208 -6.29 -2.85 11.76
N PHE A 209 -6.11 -1.61 12.21
CA PHE A 209 -4.83 -0.92 12.10
C PHE A 209 -3.70 -1.64 12.84
N ASN A 210 -3.99 -2.44 13.87
CA ASN A 210 -2.95 -3.24 14.52
C ASN A 210 -2.49 -4.37 13.61
N PHE A 211 -3.40 -4.97 12.84
CA PHE A 211 -3.05 -5.97 11.84
C PHE A 211 -2.17 -5.37 10.74
N GLU A 212 -2.58 -4.25 10.15
CA GLU A 212 -1.80 -3.60 9.09
C GLU A 212 -0.44 -3.08 9.61
N LYS A 213 -0.38 -2.48 10.81
CA LYS A 213 0.89 -2.09 11.45
C LYS A 213 1.80 -3.29 11.69
N SER A 214 1.24 -4.41 12.16
CA SER A 214 2.01 -5.62 12.41
C SER A 214 2.64 -6.14 11.12
N ARG A 215 1.88 -6.21 10.03
CA ARG A 215 2.38 -6.62 8.70
C ARG A 215 3.48 -5.69 8.19
N ILE A 216 3.30 -4.38 8.31
CA ILE A 216 4.31 -3.39 7.90
C ILE A 216 5.61 -3.55 8.72
N PHE A 217 5.51 -3.64 10.05
CA PHE A 217 6.69 -3.85 10.89
C PHE A 217 7.38 -5.19 10.62
N TYR A 218 6.61 -6.21 10.24
CA TYR A 218 7.16 -7.50 9.84
C TYR A 218 8.01 -7.38 8.58
N GLU A 219 7.52 -6.74 7.51
CA GLU A 219 8.31 -6.53 6.29
C GLU A 219 9.54 -5.64 6.54
N LEU A 220 9.45 -4.67 7.45
CA LEU A 220 10.59 -3.84 7.87
C LEU A 220 11.63 -4.59 8.71
N GLY A 221 11.40 -5.86 9.07
CA GLY A 221 12.28 -6.64 9.95
C GLY A 221 12.18 -6.29 11.44
N TYR A 222 11.26 -5.40 11.83
CA TYR A 222 11.01 -5.03 13.23
C TYR A 222 10.10 -6.04 13.94
N TYR A 223 10.49 -7.32 13.95
CA TYR A 223 9.64 -8.44 14.38
C TYR A 223 9.11 -8.31 15.81
N LYS A 224 9.88 -7.73 16.73
CA LYS A 224 9.41 -7.46 18.11
C LYS A 224 8.25 -6.45 18.14
N LYS A 225 8.36 -5.34 17.39
CA LYS A 225 7.28 -4.35 17.27
C LYS A 225 6.08 -4.93 16.51
N ALA A 226 6.33 -5.73 15.49
CA ALA A 226 5.29 -6.45 14.76
C ALA A 226 4.49 -7.36 15.70
N HIS A 227 5.17 -8.10 16.57
CA HIS A 227 4.55 -8.95 17.58
C HIS A 227 3.72 -8.13 18.60
N GLU A 228 4.26 -7.01 19.11
CA GLU A 228 3.52 -6.11 20.02
C GLU A 228 2.22 -5.57 19.41
N CYS A 229 2.23 -5.26 18.11
CA CYS A 229 1.02 -4.91 17.37
C CYS A 229 0.10 -6.13 17.19
N ALA A 230 0.65 -7.30 16.88
CA ALA A 230 -0.12 -8.52 16.64
C ALA A 230 -0.97 -8.91 17.87
N LEU A 231 -0.44 -8.73 19.08
CA LEU A 231 -1.16 -9.00 20.33
C LEU A 231 -2.45 -8.17 20.48
N LYS A 232 -2.52 -7.00 19.83
CA LYS A 232 -3.63 -6.04 19.89
C LYS A 232 -4.61 -6.16 18.71
N ILE A 233 -4.41 -7.13 17.81
CA ILE A 233 -5.35 -7.43 16.74
C ILE A 233 -6.67 -7.91 17.35
N SER A 234 -7.78 -7.39 16.82
CA SER A 234 -9.14 -7.67 17.25
C SER A 234 -9.67 -9.01 16.74
N ASP A 235 -9.39 -9.34 15.48
CA ASP A 235 -9.77 -10.62 14.89
C ASP A 235 -8.82 -11.74 15.34
N ASN A 236 -9.36 -12.73 16.08
CA ASN A 236 -8.56 -13.80 16.68
C ASN A 236 -7.84 -14.67 15.64
N ASN A 237 -8.44 -14.87 14.46
CA ASN A 237 -7.86 -15.71 13.42
C ASN A 237 -6.61 -15.01 12.82
N ARG A 238 -6.76 -13.77 12.35
CA ARG A 238 -5.66 -12.91 11.88
C ARG A 238 -4.58 -12.72 12.95
N LYS A 239 -5.00 -12.55 14.21
CA LYS A 239 -4.10 -12.43 15.35
C LYS A 239 -3.18 -13.64 15.50
N ASN A 240 -3.74 -14.84 15.54
CA ASN A 240 -2.94 -16.05 15.75
C ASN A 240 -1.96 -16.30 14.60
N GLY A 241 -2.40 -16.13 13.35
CA GLY A 241 -1.51 -16.25 12.18
C GLY A 241 -0.38 -15.24 12.20
N GLN A 242 -0.66 -13.98 12.55
CA GLN A 242 0.35 -12.94 12.62
C GLN A 242 1.34 -13.13 13.77
N ILE A 243 0.87 -13.60 14.94
CA ILE A 243 1.74 -13.94 16.08
C ILE A 243 2.67 -15.09 15.71
N PHE A 244 2.15 -16.14 15.06
CA PHE A 244 2.95 -17.27 14.56
C PHE A 244 4.12 -16.78 13.72
N MET A 245 3.85 -15.97 12.68
CA MET A 245 4.88 -15.41 11.79
C MET A 245 5.94 -14.63 12.57
N CYS A 246 5.52 -13.74 13.47
CA CYS A 246 6.45 -12.91 14.25
C CYS A 246 7.33 -13.74 15.18
N LEU A 247 6.75 -14.70 15.92
CA LEU A 247 7.50 -15.57 16.83
C LEU A 247 8.47 -16.49 16.08
N PHE A 248 8.09 -16.95 14.88
CA PHE A 248 8.96 -17.74 14.01
C PHE A 248 10.22 -16.96 13.65
N LYS A 249 10.08 -15.71 13.19
CA LYS A 249 11.22 -14.82 12.88
C LYS A 249 12.03 -14.42 14.11
N LEU A 250 11.43 -14.42 15.29
CA LEU A 250 12.11 -14.22 16.58
C LEU A 250 12.74 -15.50 17.14
N THR A 251 12.83 -16.57 16.34
CA THR A 251 13.41 -17.88 16.69
C THR A 251 12.79 -18.57 17.91
N LYS A 252 11.59 -18.13 18.34
CA LYS A 252 10.80 -18.73 19.42
C LYS A 252 9.90 -19.84 18.86
N ILE A 253 10.52 -20.90 18.36
CA ILE A 253 9.85 -21.90 17.52
C ILE A 253 8.71 -22.61 18.26
N ASP A 254 8.91 -23.05 19.51
CA ASP A 254 7.88 -23.81 20.23
C ASP A 254 6.65 -22.95 20.56
N GLU A 255 6.86 -21.68 20.95
CA GLU A 255 5.78 -20.70 21.13
C GLU A 255 5.07 -20.41 19.79
N SER A 256 5.84 -20.27 18.70
CA SER A 256 5.30 -20.06 17.36
C SER A 256 4.38 -21.21 16.92
N LEU A 257 4.80 -22.46 17.12
CA LEU A 257 4.01 -23.65 16.77
C LEU A 257 2.72 -23.77 17.57
N PHE A 258 2.71 -23.29 18.82
CA PHE A 258 1.47 -23.21 19.61
C PHE A 258 0.44 -22.26 18.99
N TYR A 259 0.88 -21.09 18.50
CA TYR A 259 0.00 -20.15 17.80
C TYR A 259 -0.40 -20.63 16.42
N LEU A 260 0.47 -21.37 15.71
CA LEU A 260 0.13 -22.03 14.46
C LEU A 260 -1.02 -23.02 14.65
N GLU A 261 -0.93 -23.88 15.66
CA GLU A 261 -1.98 -24.86 15.95
C GLU A 261 -3.32 -24.17 16.26
N LYS A 262 -3.30 -23.08 17.04
CA LYS A 262 -4.49 -22.26 17.28
C LYS A 262 -5.06 -21.67 16.00
N TYR A 263 -4.21 -21.10 15.15
CA TYR A 263 -4.61 -20.51 13.87
C TYR A 263 -5.32 -21.53 12.97
N LEU A 264 -4.72 -22.71 12.81
CA LEU A 264 -5.28 -23.79 11.99
C LEU A 264 -6.61 -24.32 12.53
N LYS A 265 -6.76 -24.42 13.86
CA LYS A 265 -8.04 -24.85 14.47
C LYS A 265 -9.16 -23.82 14.32
N THR A 266 -8.83 -22.53 14.16
CA THR A 266 -9.84 -21.46 14.05
C THR A 266 -10.24 -21.12 12.62
N THR A 267 -9.44 -21.47 11.62
CA THR A 267 -9.72 -21.14 10.22
C THR A 267 -10.34 -22.32 9.48
N ASN A 268 -11.40 -22.08 8.72
CA ASN A 268 -12.02 -23.07 7.83
C ASN A 268 -11.50 -22.95 6.39
N LEU A 269 -10.61 -21.99 6.12
CA LEU A 269 -10.01 -21.80 4.79
C LEU A 269 -8.94 -22.87 4.54
N GLU A 270 -8.88 -23.33 3.29
CA GLU A 270 -7.79 -24.19 2.82
C GLU A 270 -6.43 -23.48 2.92
N LEU A 271 -5.37 -24.26 3.16
CA LEU A 271 -4.02 -23.75 3.32
C LEU A 271 -3.57 -22.83 2.17
N ILE A 272 -3.96 -23.11 0.93
CA ILE A 272 -3.62 -22.30 -0.24
C ILE A 272 -4.14 -20.85 -0.13
N TYR A 273 -5.27 -20.63 0.52
CA TYR A 273 -5.88 -19.30 0.72
C TYR A 273 -5.19 -18.51 1.83
N ILE A 274 -4.54 -19.20 2.77
CA ILE A 274 -3.79 -18.61 3.88
C ILE A 274 -2.27 -18.74 3.72
N ARG A 275 -1.80 -19.13 2.53
CA ARG A 275 -0.38 -19.38 2.22
C ARG A 275 0.57 -18.25 2.62
N SER A 276 0.10 -16.99 2.57
CA SER A 276 0.92 -15.84 2.97
C SER A 276 1.44 -15.92 4.41
N THR A 277 0.73 -16.64 5.29
CA THR A 277 1.16 -16.92 6.66
C THR A 277 2.40 -17.82 6.71
N PHE A 278 2.60 -18.68 5.72
CA PHE A 278 3.70 -19.67 5.71
C PHE A 278 4.90 -19.26 4.86
N LYS A 279 4.85 -18.09 4.20
CA LYS A 279 5.84 -17.64 3.19
C LYS A 279 7.32 -17.73 3.62
N ASP A 280 7.58 -17.67 4.92
CA ASP A 280 8.92 -17.67 5.51
C ASP A 280 9.29 -18.97 6.23
N SER A 281 8.40 -19.95 6.21
CA SER A 281 8.46 -21.13 7.11
C SER A 281 8.03 -22.44 6.46
N TYR A 282 7.63 -22.44 5.18
CA TYR A 282 7.10 -23.62 4.49
C TYR A 282 8.15 -24.71 4.26
N ASP A 283 9.43 -24.37 4.37
CA ASP A 283 10.59 -25.26 4.30
C ASP A 283 11.06 -25.75 5.68
N ASN A 284 10.46 -25.26 6.78
CA ASN A 284 10.83 -25.67 8.13
C ASN A 284 10.17 -27.00 8.52
N THR A 285 10.98 -28.01 8.84
CA THR A 285 10.50 -29.36 9.20
C THR A 285 9.52 -29.38 10.37
N LYS A 286 9.72 -28.56 11.41
CA LYS A 286 8.79 -28.52 12.56
C LYS A 286 7.44 -27.93 12.18
N VAL A 287 7.43 -26.90 11.32
CA VAL A 287 6.20 -26.29 10.80
C VAL A 287 5.46 -27.26 9.90
N LEU A 288 6.16 -27.92 8.97
CA LEU A 288 5.60 -28.96 8.11
C LEU A 288 4.97 -30.10 8.91
N ASN A 289 5.69 -30.63 9.90
CA ASN A 289 5.16 -31.68 10.78
C ASN A 289 3.88 -31.21 11.49
N LYS A 290 3.84 -29.95 11.96
CA LYS A 290 2.63 -29.40 12.58
C LYS A 290 1.48 -29.26 11.58
N LEU A 291 1.74 -28.87 10.33
CA LEU A 291 0.74 -28.82 9.27
C LEU A 291 0.13 -30.20 9.00
N TYR A 292 0.97 -31.23 8.78
CA TYR A 292 0.49 -32.60 8.55
C TYR A 292 -0.27 -33.21 9.75
N LEU A 293 -0.01 -32.76 10.97
CA LEU A 293 -0.77 -33.17 12.15
C LEU A 293 -2.14 -32.50 12.25
N CYS A 294 -2.29 -31.29 11.72
CA CYS A 294 -3.50 -30.47 11.87
C CYS A 294 -4.40 -30.46 10.62
N ARG A 295 -3.85 -30.80 9.45
CA ARG A 295 -4.52 -30.73 8.15
C ARG A 295 -4.33 -32.03 7.38
N ASN A 296 -5.16 -32.23 6.36
CA ASN A 296 -5.05 -33.41 5.53
C ASN A 296 -3.78 -33.34 4.67
N LYS A 297 -3.21 -34.51 4.33
CA LYS A 297 -1.96 -34.59 3.59
C LYS A 297 -2.03 -33.90 2.22
N ASN A 298 -3.13 -34.12 1.48
CA ASN A 298 -3.30 -33.58 0.13
C ASN A 298 -3.29 -32.04 0.11
N GLU A 299 -3.93 -31.40 1.08
CA GLU A 299 -3.98 -29.94 1.24
C GLU A 299 -2.60 -29.36 1.57
N VAL A 300 -1.78 -30.09 2.34
CA VAL A 300 -0.39 -29.69 2.61
C VAL A 300 0.48 -29.87 1.37
N ASP A 301 0.35 -31.00 0.67
CA ASP A 301 1.09 -31.27 -0.58
C ASP A 301 0.75 -30.22 -1.65
N GLU A 302 -0.53 -29.87 -1.81
CA GLU A 302 -1.00 -28.82 -2.72
C GLU A 302 -0.42 -27.44 -2.37
N LEU A 303 -0.37 -27.08 -1.08
CA LEU A 303 0.28 -25.84 -0.63
C LEU A 303 1.75 -25.78 -1.05
N LEU A 304 2.48 -26.90 -0.92
CA LEU A 304 3.90 -26.97 -1.25
C LEU A 304 4.16 -26.90 -2.76
N GLU A 305 3.34 -27.61 -3.54
CA GLU A 305 3.36 -27.51 -5.00
C GLU A 305 3.07 -26.08 -5.47
N TYR A 306 2.12 -25.41 -4.82
CA TYR A 306 1.81 -24.01 -5.09
C TYR A 306 3.03 -23.11 -4.82
N PHE A 307 3.69 -23.24 -3.67
CA PHE A 307 4.89 -22.44 -3.37
C PHE A 307 6.02 -22.68 -4.39
N HIS A 308 6.21 -23.92 -4.81
CA HIS A 308 7.19 -24.25 -5.84
C HIS A 308 6.85 -23.56 -7.17
N THR A 309 5.60 -23.67 -7.61
CA THR A 309 5.09 -23.04 -8.85
C THR A 309 5.20 -21.51 -8.80
N GLU A 310 4.78 -20.89 -7.69
CA GLU A 310 4.85 -19.43 -7.49
C GLU A 310 6.30 -18.93 -7.54
N ARG A 311 7.24 -19.69 -6.95
CA ARG A 311 8.68 -19.39 -7.00
C ARG A 311 9.23 -19.47 -8.42
N GLN A 312 8.86 -20.51 -9.18
CA GLN A 312 9.27 -20.66 -10.58
C GLN A 312 8.73 -19.53 -11.46
N LEU A 313 7.44 -19.22 -11.35
CA LEU A 313 6.80 -18.11 -12.07
C LEU A 313 7.50 -16.78 -11.77
N LYS A 314 7.79 -16.51 -10.49
CA LYS A 314 8.51 -15.30 -10.10
C LYS A 314 9.91 -15.23 -10.71
N GLY A 315 10.65 -16.34 -10.70
CA GLY A 315 11.97 -16.43 -11.31
C GLY A 315 11.95 -16.17 -12.81
N ASN A 316 10.98 -16.73 -13.52
CA ASN A 316 10.80 -16.54 -14.96
C ASN A 316 10.50 -15.07 -15.30
N ILE A 317 9.56 -14.44 -14.57
CA ILE A 317 9.22 -13.02 -14.74
C ILE A 317 10.46 -12.15 -14.51
N ILE A 318 11.20 -12.35 -13.42
CA ILE A 318 12.41 -11.58 -13.13
C ILE A 318 13.45 -11.73 -14.26
N SER A 319 13.66 -12.96 -14.73
CA SER A 319 14.59 -13.23 -15.83
C SER A 319 14.16 -12.53 -17.13
N GLU A 320 12.87 -12.52 -17.44
CA GLU A 320 12.32 -11.84 -18.61
C GLU A 320 12.50 -10.32 -18.53
N LEU A 321 12.24 -9.73 -17.35
CA LEU A 321 12.43 -8.30 -17.12
C LEU A 321 13.91 -7.88 -17.28
N TYR A 322 14.86 -8.71 -16.81
CA TYR A 322 16.28 -8.46 -17.06
C TYR A 322 16.65 -8.58 -18.54
N ARG A 323 16.09 -9.57 -19.26
CA ARG A 323 16.29 -9.71 -20.71
C ARG A 323 15.82 -8.45 -21.46
N LEU A 324 14.63 -7.96 -21.16
CA LEU A 324 14.08 -6.73 -21.75
C LEU A 324 14.95 -5.53 -21.46
N ARG A 325 15.39 -5.37 -20.20
CA ARG A 325 16.28 -4.28 -19.80
C ARG A 325 17.58 -4.30 -20.61
N THR A 326 18.26 -5.44 -20.68
CA THR A 326 19.51 -5.56 -21.44
C THR A 326 19.30 -5.25 -22.92
N PHE A 327 18.21 -5.76 -23.50
CA PHE A 327 17.86 -5.50 -24.89
C PHE A 327 17.71 -4.00 -25.20
N TYR A 328 16.92 -3.27 -24.40
CA TYR A 328 16.71 -1.84 -24.64
C TYR A 328 17.94 -0.99 -24.30
N GLU A 329 18.72 -1.36 -23.27
CA GLU A 329 19.99 -0.70 -22.96
C GLU A 329 21.03 -0.85 -24.10
N GLU A 330 21.04 -1.97 -24.83
CA GLU A 330 21.86 -2.15 -26.03
C GLU A 330 21.31 -1.37 -27.23
N LYS A 331 19.99 -1.39 -27.42
CA LYS A 331 19.32 -0.69 -28.53
C LYS A 331 19.51 0.83 -28.46
N ILE A 332 19.56 1.41 -27.26
CA ILE A 332 19.83 2.86 -27.06
C ILE A 332 21.29 3.24 -27.36
N LYS A 333 22.24 2.31 -27.23
CA LYS A 333 23.67 2.56 -27.49
C LYS A 333 24.04 2.52 -28.97
N ARG A 334 23.20 1.92 -29.80
CA ARG A 334 23.35 1.86 -31.26
C ARG A 334 22.70 3.08 -31.89
#